data_AF-A0A6P1AGI0-F1
#
_entry.id   AF-A0A6P1AGI0-F1
#
_cell.length_a   1.000
_cell.length_b   1.000
_cell.length_c   1.000
_cell.angle_alpha   90.00
_cell.angle_beta   90.00
_cell.angle_gamma   90.00
#
_symmetry.space_group_name_H-M   'P 1'
#
loop_
_entity.id
_entity.type
_entity.pdbx_description
1 polymer ?
#
loop_
_entity_poly.entity_id
_entity_poly.type
_entity_poly.pdbx_seq_one_letter_code
_entity_poly.pdbx_strand_id
1 'polypeptide(L)'
;MCGIAGWINFFRVLSEHSNTVRAMTNVIARRGPDAEGLWVHRHGLMGHRRLSIIDLSGGTQPMTFVTQAGEEITLVYTGEVYNYVELRQRLRNAGHSFDTRSDTEVVLHAYLEWGEHCSEYLTGMFAFAVFDSRIGKLLLVRDRLGVKPLFYATFEGGLLFASEPKAILAHPRFQPQINVVGLVDALSLSRGTTQTPFQGIHELSPGHRLTLLTGSEPKIERYWSLQRREHKDNLKQTVEHTRYLLQKSLNDQLYADVPVCTLLSGGLDSTILSAMAQRKLQVDRGGVVNSFSVDFVGQAEHFKRDSFRPDWDQPFALAAADFIGSQHQTITIDNQELATDLARRAVYHANDSALTFGDVDTSLYLLFKAIKKHSTVAISGEAADEVFGGYAWFRDQDALYADSFPWLSRMQLLQGKMINPQFKQLCDFSEYQRDSYRQALKSVVHLRGDSSSERRMREVCHMHLHRWLPILLDRKDRLSMYASLEVRVPYTDHELVEYVYNVPWTIKSKDGVEKWLLKEACSDYVPPAVLNRKKSPYPTSANQSYERFLRDRITELLKRPEDPVFQIIDHGNLKKELDYPPGYFNSQLQRNNLETALSLTAWLEDYNLSL
;
A
#
# COMPACT_ATOMS: atom_id res chain seq x y z
N MET A 1 4.83 -3.41 -11.57
CA MET A 1 5.11 -4.49 -10.61
C MET A 1 4.58 -5.82 -11.03
N CYS A 2 5.23 -6.85 -10.51
CA CYS A 2 4.91 -8.22 -10.79
C CYS A 2 3.89 -8.82 -9.80
N GLY A 3 3.43 -10.02 -10.08
CA GLY A 3 2.78 -10.92 -9.12
C GLY A 3 3.67 -12.14 -8.88
N ILE A 4 3.75 -12.60 -7.64
CA ILE A 4 4.50 -13.81 -7.27
C ILE A 4 3.58 -14.78 -6.52
N ALA A 5 3.78 -16.07 -6.73
CA ALA A 5 3.11 -17.14 -6.00
C ALA A 5 3.99 -18.39 -5.93
N GLY A 6 3.85 -19.19 -4.89
CA GLY A 6 4.56 -20.46 -4.83
C GLY A 6 4.04 -21.42 -3.77
N TRP A 7 4.42 -22.68 -3.96
CA TRP A 7 4.13 -23.79 -3.06
C TRP A 7 5.42 -24.59 -2.82
N ILE A 8 5.89 -24.57 -1.57
CA ILE A 8 7.09 -25.28 -1.14
C ILE A 8 6.70 -26.36 -0.14
N ASN A 9 7.17 -27.59 -0.36
CA ASN A 9 6.98 -28.70 0.56
C ASN A 9 8.14 -29.69 0.42
N PHE A 10 8.98 -29.77 1.45
CA PHE A 10 10.17 -30.64 1.44
C PHE A 10 9.85 -32.13 1.70
N PHE A 11 8.62 -32.46 2.10
CA PHE A 11 8.19 -33.82 2.39
C PHE A 11 7.37 -34.45 1.26
N ARG A 12 7.10 -33.70 0.19
CA ARG A 12 6.29 -34.14 -0.95
C ARG A 12 7.00 -33.87 -2.28
N VAL A 13 6.60 -34.64 -3.29
CA VAL A 13 6.95 -34.39 -4.69
C VAL A 13 5.88 -33.48 -5.28
N LEU A 14 6.27 -32.27 -5.69
CA LEU A 14 5.38 -31.25 -6.21
C LEU A 14 5.42 -31.11 -7.73
N SER A 15 6.37 -31.76 -8.41
CA SER A 15 6.60 -31.57 -9.87
C SER A 15 5.35 -31.84 -10.74
N GLU A 16 4.45 -32.70 -10.29
CA GLU A 16 3.19 -33.04 -10.99
C GLU A 16 2.06 -32.04 -10.72
N HIS A 17 2.25 -31.10 -9.79
CA HIS A 17 1.24 -30.12 -9.37
C HIS A 17 1.48 -28.72 -9.95
N SER A 18 2.25 -28.60 -11.03
CA SER A 18 2.55 -27.33 -11.70
C SER A 18 1.30 -26.53 -12.09
N ASN A 19 0.20 -27.22 -12.43
CA ASN A 19 -1.10 -26.60 -12.73
C ASN A 19 -1.68 -25.83 -11.54
N THR A 20 -1.38 -26.23 -10.31
CA THR A 20 -1.82 -25.51 -9.10
C THR A 20 -1.19 -24.13 -9.06
N VAL A 21 0.14 -24.01 -9.16
CA VAL A 21 0.79 -22.70 -9.14
C VAL A 21 0.42 -21.85 -10.37
N ARG A 22 0.14 -22.49 -11.52
CA ARG A 22 -0.44 -21.78 -12.67
C ARG A 22 -1.80 -21.16 -12.34
N ALA A 23 -2.69 -21.87 -11.64
CA ALA A 23 -3.95 -21.30 -11.18
C ALA A 23 -3.72 -20.13 -10.20
N MET A 24 -2.77 -20.28 -9.27
CA MET A 24 -2.38 -19.22 -8.32
C MET A 24 -1.87 -17.96 -9.04
N THR A 25 -1.07 -18.09 -10.10
CA THR A 25 -0.58 -16.94 -10.87
C THR A 25 -1.62 -16.36 -11.84
N ASN A 26 -2.57 -17.16 -12.33
CA ASN A 26 -3.64 -16.68 -13.23
C ASN A 26 -4.52 -15.63 -12.56
N VAL A 27 -4.91 -15.83 -11.31
CA VAL A 27 -5.79 -14.89 -10.58
C VAL A 27 -5.13 -13.55 -10.27
N ILE A 28 -3.79 -13.46 -10.33
CA ILE A 28 -3.00 -12.24 -10.17
C ILE A 28 -2.39 -11.72 -11.48
N ALA A 29 -2.88 -12.19 -12.64
CA ALA A 29 -2.35 -11.82 -13.95
C ALA A 29 -2.35 -10.31 -14.22
N ARG A 30 -3.32 -9.56 -13.67
CA ARG A 30 -3.41 -8.10 -13.85
C ARG A 30 -2.22 -7.36 -13.25
N ARG A 31 -1.56 -7.91 -12.24
CA ARG A 31 -0.34 -7.29 -11.70
C ARG A 31 0.73 -7.25 -12.77
N GLY A 32 0.97 -8.37 -13.45
CA GLY A 32 1.99 -8.50 -14.48
C GLY A 32 1.46 -9.12 -15.78
N PRO A 33 0.90 -8.29 -16.68
CA PRO A 33 0.29 -8.75 -17.93
C PRO A 33 1.30 -9.05 -19.05
N ASP A 34 2.57 -8.63 -18.91
CA ASP A 34 3.52 -8.63 -20.03
C ASP A 34 4.20 -9.98 -20.25
N ALA A 35 4.41 -10.75 -19.18
CA ALA A 35 4.96 -12.10 -19.28
C ALA A 35 4.54 -12.98 -18.09
N GLU A 36 4.66 -14.29 -18.26
CA GLU A 36 4.51 -15.27 -17.19
C GLU A 36 5.71 -16.22 -17.15
N GLY A 37 5.96 -16.79 -15.98
CA GLY A 37 6.97 -17.83 -15.82
C GLY A 37 6.60 -18.79 -14.71
N LEU A 38 7.10 -20.01 -14.84
CA LEU A 38 6.91 -21.08 -13.87
C LEU A 38 8.21 -21.85 -13.74
N TRP A 39 8.64 -22.03 -12.49
CA TRP A 39 9.74 -22.89 -12.12
C TRP A 39 9.19 -24.11 -11.39
N VAL A 40 9.64 -25.29 -11.80
CA VAL A 40 9.16 -26.58 -11.34
C VAL A 40 10.34 -27.37 -10.80
N HIS A 41 10.27 -27.70 -9.51
CA HIS A 41 11.25 -28.53 -8.83
C HIS A 41 10.53 -29.58 -7.98
N ARG A 42 11.25 -30.64 -7.61
CA ARG A 42 10.71 -31.75 -6.82
C ARG A 42 10.00 -31.28 -5.53
N HIS A 43 10.57 -30.28 -4.85
CA HIS A 43 10.08 -29.81 -3.55
C HIS A 43 9.52 -28.38 -3.57
N GLY A 44 9.45 -27.77 -4.76
CA GLY A 44 9.07 -26.37 -4.87
C GLY A 44 8.49 -26.04 -6.24
N LEU A 45 7.42 -25.25 -6.23
CA LEU A 45 6.84 -24.65 -7.42
C LEU A 45 6.78 -23.15 -7.18
N MET A 46 7.29 -22.35 -8.11
CA MET A 46 7.22 -20.89 -8.01
C MET A 46 6.81 -20.30 -9.35
N GLY A 47 5.88 -19.37 -9.33
CA GLY A 47 5.32 -18.72 -10.50
C GLY A 47 5.40 -17.20 -10.39
N HIS A 48 5.48 -16.56 -11.55
CA HIS A 48 5.65 -15.12 -11.66
C HIS A 48 4.78 -14.55 -12.79
N ARG A 49 4.24 -13.36 -12.56
CA ARG A 49 3.53 -12.50 -13.51
C ARG A 49 4.31 -11.21 -13.67
N ARG A 50 4.78 -10.86 -14.86
CA ARG A 50 5.70 -9.74 -15.07
C ARG A 50 4.99 -8.50 -15.59
N LEU A 51 5.23 -7.35 -14.96
CA LEU A 51 5.10 -6.04 -15.60
C LEU A 51 6.53 -5.57 -15.88
N SER A 52 6.90 -5.43 -17.15
CA SER A 52 8.26 -5.16 -17.57
C SER A 52 8.56 -3.66 -17.46
N ILE A 53 9.46 -3.29 -16.55
CA ILE A 53 9.81 -1.88 -16.27
C ILE A 53 11.31 -1.63 -16.48
N ILE A 54 12.16 -2.49 -15.93
CA ILE A 54 13.61 -2.48 -16.13
C ILE A 54 14.01 -3.75 -16.89
N ASP A 55 14.93 -3.59 -17.86
CA ASP A 55 15.49 -4.64 -18.70
C ASP A 55 14.41 -5.53 -19.33
N LEU A 56 13.64 -4.93 -20.24
CA LEU A 56 12.43 -5.52 -20.81
C LEU A 56 12.65 -6.93 -21.39
N SER A 57 13.83 -7.25 -21.88
CA SER A 57 14.18 -8.58 -22.39
C SER A 57 14.85 -9.49 -21.36
N GLY A 58 15.73 -8.97 -20.50
CA GLY A 58 16.58 -9.79 -19.60
C GLY A 58 15.97 -10.11 -18.23
N GLY A 59 15.03 -9.30 -17.73
CA GLY A 59 14.45 -9.47 -16.40
C GLY A 59 13.39 -10.56 -16.27
N THR A 60 13.45 -11.64 -17.05
CA THR A 60 12.49 -12.75 -16.98
C THR A 60 12.61 -13.50 -15.66
N GLN A 61 11.47 -13.99 -15.16
CA GLN A 61 11.39 -14.68 -13.88
C GLN A 61 10.41 -15.86 -13.94
N PRO A 62 10.57 -16.91 -13.13
CA PRO A 62 11.57 -17.08 -12.07
C PRO A 62 13.02 -17.08 -12.58
N MET A 63 13.93 -16.47 -11.83
CA MET A 63 15.34 -16.34 -12.22
C MET A 63 16.18 -17.34 -11.44
N THR A 64 16.95 -18.19 -12.13
CA THR A 64 17.65 -19.34 -11.54
C THR A 64 19.14 -19.25 -11.77
N PHE A 65 19.91 -19.44 -10.70
CA PHE A 65 21.33 -19.75 -10.74
C PHE A 65 21.53 -21.25 -10.55
N VAL A 66 22.33 -21.88 -11.40
CA VAL A 66 22.66 -23.32 -11.32
C VAL A 66 24.13 -23.48 -10.96
N THR A 67 24.41 -24.23 -9.91
CA THR A 67 25.79 -24.54 -9.50
C THR A 67 26.45 -25.52 -10.46
N GLN A 68 27.77 -25.72 -10.33
CA GLN A 68 28.48 -26.75 -11.09
C GLN A 68 28.01 -28.18 -10.78
N ALA A 69 27.45 -28.42 -9.59
CA ALA A 69 26.90 -29.71 -9.19
C ALA A 69 25.41 -29.87 -9.58
N GLY A 70 24.82 -28.87 -10.25
CA GLY A 70 23.45 -28.91 -10.76
C GLY A 70 22.37 -28.53 -9.74
N GLU A 71 22.74 -27.98 -8.59
CA GLU A 71 21.78 -27.41 -7.64
C GLU A 71 21.23 -26.08 -8.14
N GLU A 72 19.93 -25.85 -7.93
CA GLU A 72 19.23 -24.66 -8.39
C GLU A 72 18.92 -23.72 -7.22
N ILE A 73 19.22 -22.43 -7.44
CA ILE A 73 18.82 -21.33 -6.56
C ILE A 73 17.94 -20.40 -7.38
N THR A 74 16.64 -20.39 -7.05
CA THR A 74 15.64 -19.71 -7.87
C THR A 74 14.97 -18.59 -7.08
N LEU A 75 14.83 -17.43 -7.71
CA LEU A 75 14.19 -16.23 -7.20
C LEU A 75 12.88 -15.94 -7.95
N VAL A 76 11.84 -15.57 -7.21
CA VAL A 76 10.71 -14.78 -7.72
C VAL A 76 10.61 -13.47 -6.95
N TYR A 77 10.36 -12.38 -7.66
CA TYR A 77 10.57 -11.02 -7.20
C TYR A 77 9.46 -10.09 -7.72
N THR A 78 8.87 -9.32 -6.82
CA THR A 78 7.98 -8.20 -7.16
C THR A 78 8.48 -6.97 -6.43
N GLY A 79 9.07 -6.04 -7.17
CA GLY A 79 9.68 -4.87 -6.57
C GLY A 79 10.45 -4.02 -7.55
N GLU A 80 11.11 -3.03 -6.97
CA GLU A 80 12.29 -2.38 -7.52
C GLU A 80 13.33 -2.23 -6.39
N VAL A 81 14.58 -2.64 -6.65
CA VAL A 81 15.74 -2.31 -5.82
C VAL A 81 16.47 -1.14 -6.47
N TYR A 82 16.33 0.05 -5.90
CA TYR A 82 16.83 1.27 -6.51
C TYR A 82 18.36 1.43 -6.41
N ASN A 83 19.01 0.84 -5.41
CA ASN A 83 20.48 0.83 -5.30
C ASN A 83 21.15 -0.32 -6.07
N TYR A 84 20.46 -0.94 -7.05
CA TYR A 84 20.98 -2.10 -7.78
C TYR A 84 22.28 -1.82 -8.55
N VAL A 85 22.49 -0.59 -9.03
CA VAL A 85 23.72 -0.21 -9.76
C VAL A 85 24.94 -0.28 -8.83
N GLU A 86 24.82 0.30 -7.63
CA GLU A 86 25.86 0.27 -6.60
C GLU A 86 26.13 -1.18 -6.15
N LEU A 87 25.07 -1.92 -5.82
CA LEU A 87 25.17 -3.31 -5.37
C LEU A 87 25.78 -4.22 -6.43
N ARG A 88 25.41 -4.03 -7.71
CA ARG A 88 26.01 -4.77 -8.83
C ARG A 88 27.52 -4.56 -8.89
N GLN A 89 28.00 -3.32 -8.70
CA GLN A 89 29.44 -3.06 -8.69
C GLN A 89 30.12 -3.72 -7.48
N ARG A 90 29.50 -3.65 -6.30
CA ARG A 90 30.00 -4.33 -5.10
C ARG A 90 30.09 -5.84 -5.29
N LEU A 91 29.07 -6.46 -5.89
CA LEU A 91 29.04 -7.90 -6.17
C LEU A 91 30.05 -8.31 -7.26
N ARG A 92 30.25 -7.48 -8.30
CA ARG A 92 31.34 -7.70 -9.28
C ARG A 92 32.71 -7.71 -8.61
N ASN A 93 32.95 -6.78 -7.68
CA ASN A 93 34.20 -6.75 -6.92
C ASN A 93 34.36 -7.98 -6.01
N ALA A 94 33.27 -8.62 -5.61
CA ALA A 94 33.26 -9.89 -4.88
C ALA A 94 33.36 -11.14 -5.80
N GLY A 95 33.42 -10.95 -7.12
CA GLY A 95 33.63 -12.04 -8.10
C GLY A 95 32.38 -12.50 -8.84
N HIS A 96 31.23 -11.84 -8.67
CA HIS A 96 30.01 -12.21 -9.39
C HIS A 96 30.00 -11.68 -10.83
N SER A 97 29.64 -12.55 -11.78
CA SER A 97 29.25 -12.17 -13.15
C SER A 97 27.74 -11.94 -13.24
N PHE A 98 27.30 -11.22 -14.27
CA PHE A 98 25.89 -10.92 -14.50
C PHE A 98 25.57 -11.03 -16.00
N ASP A 99 24.44 -11.62 -16.32
CA ASP A 99 23.94 -11.87 -17.68
C ASP A 99 22.89 -10.83 -18.10
N THR A 100 22.27 -10.15 -17.14
CA THR A 100 21.18 -9.19 -17.38
C THR A 100 21.54 -7.81 -16.82
N ARG A 101 20.73 -6.79 -17.15
CA ARG A 101 20.77 -5.47 -16.51
C ARG A 101 19.69 -5.30 -15.45
N SER A 102 18.84 -6.31 -15.27
CA SER A 102 17.74 -6.31 -14.30
C SER A 102 18.26 -6.18 -12.86
N ASP A 103 17.51 -5.46 -12.04
CA ASP A 103 17.71 -5.39 -10.60
C ASP A 103 17.44 -6.76 -9.92
N THR A 104 16.55 -7.56 -10.51
CA THR A 104 16.22 -8.93 -10.04
C THR A 104 17.47 -9.81 -9.92
N GLU A 105 18.38 -9.74 -10.89
CA GLU A 105 19.62 -10.51 -10.86
C GLU A 105 20.57 -10.04 -9.75
N VAL A 106 20.56 -8.73 -9.46
CA VAL A 106 21.30 -8.17 -8.32
C VAL A 106 20.77 -8.73 -7.01
N VAL A 107 19.46 -8.90 -6.87
CA VAL A 107 18.85 -9.53 -5.68
C VAL A 107 19.27 -11.00 -5.56
N LEU A 108 19.23 -11.76 -6.66
CA LEU A 108 19.67 -13.17 -6.66
C LEU A 108 21.15 -13.28 -6.25
N HIS A 109 22.02 -12.47 -6.83
CA HIS A 109 23.45 -12.47 -6.50
C HIS A 109 23.73 -11.96 -5.09
N ALA A 110 22.98 -10.97 -4.60
CA ALA A 110 23.07 -10.52 -3.21
C ALA A 110 22.72 -11.66 -2.23
N TYR A 111 21.72 -12.49 -2.57
CA TYR A 111 21.42 -13.70 -1.80
C TYR A 111 22.54 -14.74 -1.88
N LEU A 112 23.13 -14.97 -3.05
CA LEU A 112 24.26 -15.91 -3.20
C LEU A 112 25.47 -15.51 -2.33
N GLU A 113 25.73 -14.21 -2.22
CA GLU A 113 26.85 -13.65 -1.44
C GLU A 113 26.55 -13.55 0.07
N TRP A 114 25.40 -12.97 0.44
CA TRP A 114 25.08 -12.63 1.84
C TRP A 114 23.99 -13.50 2.47
N GLY A 115 23.45 -14.49 1.75
CA GLY A 115 22.36 -15.32 2.22
C GLY A 115 21.12 -14.50 2.57
N GLU A 116 20.49 -14.79 3.71
CA GLU A 116 19.30 -14.07 4.17
C GLU A 116 19.56 -12.62 4.63
N HIS A 117 20.83 -12.28 4.89
CA HIS A 117 21.25 -10.92 5.22
C HIS A 117 21.31 -9.99 4.01
N CYS A 118 21.11 -10.50 2.79
CA CYS A 118 21.01 -9.66 1.58
C CYS A 118 19.98 -8.53 1.74
N SER A 119 18.87 -8.81 2.44
CA SER A 119 17.77 -7.87 2.73
C SER A 119 18.21 -6.58 3.43
N GLU A 120 19.31 -6.61 4.19
CA GLU A 120 19.86 -5.46 4.90
C GLU A 120 20.51 -4.45 3.96
N TYR A 121 20.97 -4.89 2.77
CA TYR A 121 21.67 -4.05 1.80
C TYR A 121 20.77 -3.47 0.70
N LEU A 122 19.57 -4.01 0.52
CA LEU A 122 18.66 -3.60 -0.55
C LEU A 122 17.93 -2.31 -0.17
N THR A 123 17.91 -1.32 -1.07
CA THR A 123 17.10 -0.10 -0.93
C THR A 123 16.00 -0.13 -1.98
N GLY A 124 14.74 -0.10 -1.56
CA GLY A 124 13.62 -0.02 -2.49
C GLY A 124 12.31 -0.55 -1.94
N MET A 125 11.37 -0.83 -2.84
CA MET A 125 10.08 -1.43 -2.53
C MET A 125 10.06 -2.83 -3.12
N PHE A 126 9.95 -3.88 -2.31
CA PHE A 126 10.10 -5.24 -2.81
C PHE A 126 9.45 -6.28 -1.90
N ALA A 127 8.99 -7.35 -2.52
CA ALA A 127 8.75 -8.63 -1.89
C ALA A 127 9.35 -9.72 -2.77
N PHE A 128 10.02 -10.70 -2.18
CA PHE A 128 10.61 -11.79 -2.95
C PHE A 128 10.66 -13.10 -2.20
N ALA A 129 10.80 -14.18 -2.96
CA ALA A 129 11.03 -15.52 -2.47
C ALA A 129 12.26 -16.14 -3.15
N VAL A 130 13.15 -16.74 -2.36
CA VAL A 130 14.27 -17.54 -2.86
C VAL A 130 14.12 -18.98 -2.38
N PHE A 131 14.13 -19.91 -3.33
CA PHE A 131 14.32 -21.33 -3.04
C PHE A 131 15.77 -21.70 -3.30
N ASP A 132 16.43 -22.32 -2.32
CA ASP A 132 17.82 -22.76 -2.39
C ASP A 132 17.90 -24.26 -2.18
N SER A 133 18.09 -25.01 -3.28
CA SER A 133 18.10 -26.48 -3.23
C SER A 133 19.35 -27.05 -2.56
N ARG A 134 20.44 -26.28 -2.45
CA ARG A 134 21.70 -26.72 -1.81
C ARG A 134 21.51 -27.06 -0.34
N ILE A 135 20.64 -26.29 0.32
CA ILE A 135 20.40 -26.38 1.76
C ILE A 135 18.93 -26.64 2.10
N GLY A 136 18.08 -26.89 1.10
CA GLY A 136 16.65 -27.13 1.30
C GLY A 136 15.97 -26.00 2.05
N LYS A 137 16.10 -24.76 1.54
CA LYS A 137 15.59 -23.53 2.18
C LYS A 137 14.65 -22.76 1.27
N LEU A 138 13.56 -22.25 1.85
CA LEU A 138 12.79 -21.13 1.32
C LEU A 138 13.04 -19.89 2.19
N LEU A 139 13.32 -18.76 1.55
CA LEU A 139 13.38 -17.44 2.18
C LEU A 139 12.33 -16.54 1.54
N LEU A 140 11.46 -15.92 2.34
CA LEU A 140 10.59 -14.83 1.93
C LEU A 140 11.06 -13.53 2.58
N VAL A 141 11.07 -12.43 1.84
CA VAL A 141 11.47 -11.11 2.37
C VAL A 141 10.47 -10.06 1.91
N ARG A 142 10.08 -9.16 2.81
CA ARG A 142 9.27 -7.98 2.52
C ARG A 142 10.02 -6.70 2.90
N ASP A 143 9.92 -5.67 2.07
CA ASP A 143 10.60 -4.39 2.26
C ASP A 143 10.28 -3.70 3.59
N ARG A 144 11.14 -2.75 3.96
CA ARG A 144 11.16 -2.07 5.27
C ARG A 144 9.83 -1.45 5.67
N LEU A 145 9.14 -0.80 4.73
CA LEU A 145 7.88 -0.11 4.98
C LEU A 145 6.65 -0.93 4.53
N GLY A 146 6.87 -2.09 3.91
CA GLY A 146 5.83 -2.97 3.42
C GLY A 146 5.08 -2.40 2.23
N VAL A 147 5.76 -1.61 1.39
CA VAL A 147 5.19 -1.04 0.16
C VAL A 147 4.67 -2.15 -0.74
N LYS A 148 5.37 -3.30 -0.78
CA LYS A 148 4.93 -4.48 -1.53
C LYS A 148 4.29 -5.53 -0.64
N PRO A 149 3.11 -6.05 -1.01
CA PRO A 149 2.44 -7.06 -0.22
C PRO A 149 3.12 -8.42 -0.35
N LEU A 150 3.10 -9.20 0.73
CA LEU A 150 3.53 -10.59 0.75
C LEU A 150 2.73 -11.37 1.79
N PHE A 151 2.03 -12.40 1.35
CA PHE A 151 1.20 -13.26 2.17
C PHE A 151 1.75 -14.68 2.18
N TYR A 152 1.50 -15.40 3.26
CA TYR A 152 1.86 -16.79 3.41
C TYR A 152 0.81 -17.58 4.22
N ALA A 153 0.80 -18.89 4.02
CA ALA A 153 0.00 -19.83 4.79
C ALA A 153 0.79 -21.13 5.00
N THR A 154 0.78 -21.66 6.22
CA THR A 154 1.25 -23.03 6.48
C THR A 154 0.25 -24.00 5.87
N PHE A 155 0.74 -24.95 5.06
CA PHE A 155 -0.13 -25.85 4.32
C PHE A 155 0.53 -27.22 4.15
N GLU A 156 -0.07 -28.24 4.77
CA GLU A 156 0.36 -29.65 4.69
C GLU A 156 1.85 -29.90 5.00
N GLY A 157 2.38 -29.25 6.04
CA GLY A 157 3.80 -29.35 6.42
C GLY A 157 4.75 -28.57 5.50
N GLY A 158 4.21 -27.81 4.55
CA GLY A 158 4.94 -26.85 3.73
C GLY A 158 4.38 -25.43 3.86
N LEU A 159 4.63 -24.61 2.84
CA LEU A 159 4.23 -23.22 2.83
C LEU A 159 3.72 -22.79 1.44
N LEU A 160 2.58 -22.09 1.45
CA LEU A 160 2.08 -21.32 0.31
C LEU A 160 2.46 -19.86 0.53
N PHE A 161 2.85 -19.17 -0.53
CA PHE A 161 3.06 -17.72 -0.48
C PHE A 161 2.55 -17.05 -1.75
N ALA A 162 2.18 -15.78 -1.66
CA ALA A 162 1.83 -14.97 -2.81
C ALA A 162 1.85 -13.47 -2.52
N SER A 163 1.84 -12.65 -3.58
CA SER A 163 1.63 -11.20 -3.46
C SER A 163 0.21 -10.82 -3.04
N GLU A 164 -0.78 -11.70 -3.25
CA GLU A 164 -2.20 -11.44 -2.95
C GLU A 164 -2.87 -12.70 -2.35
N PRO A 165 -3.77 -12.58 -1.34
CA PRO A 165 -4.45 -13.73 -0.74
C PRO A 165 -5.20 -14.61 -1.74
N LYS A 166 -5.83 -14.01 -2.77
CA LYS A 166 -6.55 -14.76 -3.81
C LYS A 166 -5.70 -15.83 -4.50
N ALA A 167 -4.39 -15.61 -4.60
CA ALA A 167 -3.49 -16.58 -5.19
C ALA A 167 -3.28 -17.79 -4.28
N ILE A 168 -3.25 -17.62 -2.95
CA ILE A 168 -3.24 -18.75 -2.00
C ILE A 168 -4.58 -19.50 -2.07
N LEU A 169 -5.70 -18.77 -2.11
CA LEU A 169 -7.05 -19.33 -2.19
C LEU A 169 -7.33 -20.08 -3.51
N ALA A 170 -6.61 -19.76 -4.59
CA ALA A 170 -6.69 -20.48 -5.85
C ALA A 170 -6.09 -21.90 -5.79
N HIS A 171 -5.41 -22.26 -4.70
CA HIS A 171 -4.98 -23.63 -4.48
C HIS A 171 -6.21 -24.53 -4.26
N PRO A 172 -6.45 -25.58 -5.07
CA PRO A 172 -7.73 -26.30 -5.13
C PRO A 172 -8.12 -27.04 -3.85
N ARG A 173 -7.17 -27.23 -2.92
CA ARG A 173 -7.39 -27.87 -1.62
C ARG A 173 -7.31 -26.90 -0.43
N PHE A 174 -7.12 -25.60 -0.70
CA PHE A 174 -7.16 -24.57 0.34
C PHE A 174 -8.59 -24.03 0.40
N GLN A 175 -9.31 -24.30 1.50
CA GLN A 175 -10.69 -23.85 1.64
C GLN A 175 -10.74 -22.47 2.31
N PRO A 176 -11.41 -21.48 1.71
CA PRO A 176 -11.58 -20.17 2.31
C PRO A 176 -12.49 -20.28 3.54
N GLN A 177 -12.08 -19.67 4.65
CA GLN A 177 -12.86 -19.54 5.87
C GLN A 177 -12.64 -18.14 6.46
N ILE A 178 -13.64 -17.60 7.15
CA ILE A 178 -13.53 -16.29 7.79
C ILE A 178 -12.64 -16.40 9.02
N ASN A 179 -11.65 -15.51 9.11
CA ASN A 179 -10.97 -15.23 10.36
C ASN A 179 -11.59 -13.99 11.01
N VAL A 180 -12.33 -14.20 12.11
CA VAL A 180 -13.02 -13.14 12.84
C VAL A 180 -12.05 -12.03 13.28
N VAL A 181 -10.89 -12.38 13.84
CA VAL A 181 -9.93 -11.38 14.34
C VAL A 181 -9.36 -10.56 13.19
N GLY A 182 -8.97 -11.20 12.09
CA GLY A 182 -8.46 -10.50 10.91
C GLY A 182 -9.51 -9.61 10.25
N LEU A 183 -10.78 -10.03 10.24
CA LEU A 183 -11.89 -9.24 9.72
C LEU A 183 -12.17 -8.00 10.59
N VAL A 184 -12.23 -8.16 11.92
CA VAL A 184 -12.41 -7.04 12.86
C VAL A 184 -11.23 -6.07 12.80
N ASP A 185 -9.99 -6.56 12.67
CA ASP A 185 -8.82 -5.70 12.51
C ASP A 185 -8.90 -4.81 11.26
N ALA A 186 -9.28 -5.41 10.13
CA ALA A 186 -9.44 -4.71 8.86
C ALA A 186 -10.55 -3.64 8.95
N LEU A 187 -11.73 -4.00 9.47
CA LEU A 187 -12.88 -3.11 9.55
C LEU A 187 -12.72 -2.00 10.61
N SER A 188 -11.89 -2.22 11.64
CA SER A 188 -11.60 -1.23 12.69
C SER A 188 -10.48 -0.26 12.34
N LEU A 189 -9.83 -0.41 11.17
CA LEU A 189 -8.67 0.38 10.75
C LEU A 189 -7.53 0.37 11.80
N SER A 190 -7.35 -0.76 12.47
CA SER A 190 -6.41 -0.89 13.59
C SER A 190 -5.02 -1.37 13.16
N ARG A 191 -4.95 -2.26 12.15
CA ARG A 191 -3.72 -2.95 11.71
C ARG A 191 -2.91 -3.53 12.87
N GLY A 192 -3.60 -4.13 13.84
CA GLY A 192 -3.10 -4.71 15.08
C GLY A 192 -2.41 -6.07 14.90
N THR A 193 -2.76 -6.80 13.85
CA THR A 193 -2.38 -8.21 13.64
C THR A 193 -1.79 -8.45 12.24
N THR A 194 -1.07 -9.55 12.06
CA THR A 194 -0.65 -10.07 10.76
C THR A 194 -1.68 -11.01 10.13
N GLN A 195 -2.73 -11.36 10.89
CA GLN A 195 -3.81 -12.22 10.40
C GLN A 195 -4.67 -11.48 9.39
N THR A 196 -4.95 -12.12 8.26
CA THR A 196 -5.89 -11.58 7.26
C THR A 196 -7.34 -11.96 7.61
N PRO A 197 -8.35 -11.36 6.96
CA PRO A 197 -9.74 -11.83 7.05
C PRO A 197 -9.96 -13.29 6.62
N PHE A 198 -8.97 -13.93 5.98
CA PHE A 198 -8.99 -15.35 5.66
C PHE A 198 -8.23 -16.18 6.70
N GLN A 199 -8.85 -17.24 7.19
CA GLN A 199 -8.25 -18.16 8.15
C GLN A 199 -6.99 -18.82 7.58
N GLY A 200 -5.93 -18.85 8.38
CA GLY A 200 -4.65 -19.47 8.02
C GLY A 200 -3.77 -18.68 7.05
N ILE A 201 -4.25 -17.54 6.52
CA ILE A 201 -3.45 -16.64 5.69
C ILE A 201 -2.96 -15.47 6.54
N HIS A 202 -1.65 -15.24 6.50
CA HIS A 202 -0.96 -14.18 7.22
C HIS A 202 -0.25 -13.25 6.23
N GLU A 203 -0.20 -11.97 6.57
CA GLU A 203 0.64 -10.98 5.90
C GLU A 203 2.03 -10.96 6.57
N LEU A 204 3.12 -11.07 5.80
CA LEU A 204 4.47 -10.91 6.36
C LEU A 204 4.68 -9.44 6.74
N SER A 205 5.02 -9.16 8.00
CA SER A 205 5.18 -7.78 8.48
C SER A 205 6.25 -6.99 7.69
N PRO A 206 6.11 -5.65 7.55
CA PRO A 206 7.15 -4.78 6.99
C PRO A 206 8.51 -4.98 7.66
N GLY A 207 9.60 -5.02 6.88
CA GLY A 207 10.96 -5.19 7.40
C GLY A 207 11.23 -6.56 8.05
N HIS A 208 10.46 -7.59 7.65
CA HIS A 208 10.65 -8.96 8.12
C HIS A 208 11.02 -9.91 6.98
N ARG A 209 11.62 -11.02 7.38
CA ARG A 209 11.89 -12.19 6.57
C ARG A 209 11.30 -13.44 7.22
N LEU A 210 10.90 -14.40 6.40
CA LEU A 210 10.45 -15.72 6.82
C LEU A 210 11.37 -16.77 6.20
N THR A 211 11.97 -17.61 7.03
CA THR A 211 12.84 -18.71 6.60
C THR A 211 12.16 -20.04 6.93
N LEU A 212 12.01 -20.92 5.94
CA LEU A 212 11.59 -22.32 6.11
C LEU A 212 12.73 -23.23 5.67
N LEU A 213 13.23 -24.03 6.61
CA LEU A 213 14.24 -25.06 6.37
C LEU A 213 13.60 -26.44 6.33
N THR A 214 14.19 -27.35 5.58
CA THR A 214 13.77 -28.76 5.57
C THR A 214 13.79 -29.32 6.99
N GLY A 215 12.66 -29.92 7.43
CA GLY A 215 12.55 -30.49 8.78
C GLY A 215 12.29 -29.49 9.92
N SER A 216 12.07 -28.20 9.61
CA SER A 216 11.86 -27.15 10.61
C SER A 216 10.55 -26.39 10.39
N GLU A 217 10.03 -25.78 11.45
CA GLU A 217 8.92 -24.83 11.36
C GLU A 217 9.39 -23.49 10.75
N PRO A 218 8.49 -22.73 10.08
CA PRO A 218 8.80 -21.39 9.60
C PRO A 218 9.26 -20.46 10.72
N LYS A 219 10.40 -19.79 10.52
CA LYS A 219 10.93 -18.77 11.43
C LYS A 219 10.76 -17.39 10.82
N ILE A 220 10.16 -16.47 11.58
CA ILE A 220 10.01 -15.07 11.18
C ILE A 220 10.99 -14.22 11.97
N GLU A 221 11.74 -13.38 11.28
CA GLU A 221 12.71 -12.46 11.87
C GLU A 221 12.53 -11.06 11.33
N ARG A 222 12.69 -10.07 12.20
CA ARG A 222 12.70 -8.67 11.82
C ARG A 222 14.13 -8.27 11.49
N TYR A 223 14.39 -7.90 10.24
CA TYR A 223 15.70 -7.41 9.81
C TYR A 223 15.79 -5.88 9.86
N TRP A 224 14.66 -5.18 9.98
CA TRP A 224 14.63 -3.72 10.05
C TRP A 224 13.57 -3.18 11.01
N SER A 225 13.88 -2.08 11.70
CA SER A 225 12.90 -1.29 12.43
C SER A 225 13.39 0.13 12.71
N LEU A 226 12.45 1.08 12.79
CA LEU A 226 12.75 2.46 13.14
C LEU A 226 13.35 2.57 14.54
N GLN A 227 14.56 3.11 14.60
CA GLN A 227 15.28 3.35 15.85
C GLN A 227 15.06 4.78 16.33
N ARG A 228 14.66 4.95 17.59
CA ARG A 228 14.65 6.26 18.24
C ARG A 228 16.08 6.64 18.63
N ARG A 229 16.55 7.77 18.10
CA ARG A 229 17.88 8.36 18.34
C ARG A 229 17.74 9.86 18.56
N GLU A 230 18.67 10.45 19.29
CA GLU A 230 18.73 11.91 19.40
C GLU A 230 19.02 12.55 18.04
N HIS A 231 18.28 13.62 17.73
CA HIS A 231 18.51 14.42 16.53
C HIS A 231 19.58 15.46 16.79
N LYS A 232 20.70 15.36 16.06
CA LYS A 232 21.89 16.17 16.31
C LYS A 232 22.02 17.39 15.40
N ASP A 233 21.32 17.40 14.28
CA ASP A 233 21.39 18.49 13.31
C ASP A 233 20.64 19.72 13.83
N ASN A 234 21.21 20.90 13.59
CA ASN A 234 20.49 22.15 13.84
C ASN A 234 19.38 22.37 12.80
N LEU A 235 18.57 23.43 12.98
CA LEU A 235 17.43 23.71 12.11
C LEU A 235 17.81 23.78 10.62
N LYS A 236 18.88 24.51 10.28
CA LYS A 236 19.33 24.70 8.89
C LYS A 236 19.79 23.38 8.28
N GLN A 237 20.63 22.64 9.00
CA GLN A 237 21.09 21.32 8.59
C GLN A 237 19.91 20.36 8.39
N THR A 238 18.90 20.43 9.27
CA THR A 238 17.70 19.59 9.18
C THR A 238 16.92 19.82 7.90
N VAL A 239 16.73 21.10 7.52
CA VAL A 239 16.08 21.50 6.27
C VAL A 239 16.87 21.03 5.05
N GLU A 240 18.19 21.28 5.04
CA GLU A 240 19.07 20.92 3.92
C GLU A 240 19.16 19.41 3.72
N HIS A 241 19.31 18.64 4.81
CA HIS A 241 19.41 17.19 4.77
C HIS A 241 18.07 16.54 4.38
N THR A 242 16.94 17.06 4.87
CA THR A 242 15.61 16.60 4.44
C THR A 242 15.43 16.79 2.93
N ARG A 243 15.80 17.96 2.39
CA ARG A 243 15.76 18.21 0.93
C ARG A 243 16.63 17.20 0.18
N TYR A 244 17.86 16.98 0.63
CA TYR A 244 18.80 16.05 0.02
C TYR A 244 18.25 14.61 -0.04
N LEU A 245 17.74 14.09 1.08
CA LEU A 245 17.20 12.72 1.13
C LEU A 245 15.96 12.56 0.24
N LEU A 246 15.07 13.55 0.20
CA LEU A 246 13.91 13.51 -0.68
C LEU A 246 14.31 13.53 -2.16
N GLN A 247 15.28 14.38 -2.53
CA GLN A 247 15.80 14.44 -3.90
C GLN A 247 16.49 13.12 -4.29
N LYS A 248 17.32 12.56 -3.40
CA LYS A 248 17.96 11.26 -3.61
C LYS A 248 16.92 10.17 -3.85
N SER A 249 15.94 10.05 -2.94
CA SER A 249 14.84 9.09 -3.06
C SER A 249 14.08 9.22 -4.38
N LEU A 250 13.71 10.44 -4.79
CA LEU A 250 13.01 10.63 -6.05
C LEU A 250 13.88 10.23 -7.25
N ASN A 251 15.15 10.62 -7.27
CA ASN A 251 16.06 10.30 -8.38
C ASN A 251 16.20 8.79 -8.57
N ASP A 252 16.37 8.06 -7.45
CA ASP A 252 16.44 6.60 -7.40
C ASP A 252 15.16 5.96 -7.98
N GLN A 253 14.00 6.58 -7.77
CA GLN A 253 12.69 6.09 -8.21
C GLN A 253 12.25 6.56 -9.60
N LEU A 254 12.96 7.48 -10.24
CA LEU A 254 12.62 7.97 -11.59
C LEU A 254 13.17 7.08 -12.71
N TYR A 255 14.13 6.21 -12.44
CA TYR A 255 14.73 5.34 -13.45
C TYR A 255 13.76 4.22 -13.88
N ALA A 256 13.46 4.14 -15.17
CA ALA A 256 12.73 3.04 -15.80
C ALA A 256 13.05 2.99 -17.30
N ASP A 257 12.93 1.81 -17.93
CA ASP A 257 13.03 1.64 -19.40
C ASP A 257 11.68 1.88 -20.10
N VAL A 258 10.65 2.28 -19.35
CA VAL A 258 9.28 2.60 -19.78
C VAL A 258 8.90 4.02 -19.36
N PRO A 259 7.83 4.60 -19.93
CA PRO A 259 7.36 5.92 -19.51
C PRO A 259 7.04 5.98 -18.01
N VAL A 260 7.44 7.10 -17.39
CA VAL A 260 7.17 7.47 -16.00
C VAL A 260 6.38 8.78 -16.00
N CYS A 261 5.32 8.85 -15.19
CA CYS A 261 4.52 10.06 -14.98
C CYS A 261 4.45 10.42 -13.49
N THR A 262 3.86 11.56 -13.17
CA THR A 262 3.59 11.96 -11.78
C THR A 262 2.09 12.14 -11.54
N LEU A 263 1.64 11.82 -10.34
CA LEU A 263 0.32 12.20 -9.87
C LEU A 263 0.41 13.61 -9.28
N LEU A 264 -0.38 14.55 -9.81
CA LEU A 264 -0.36 15.96 -9.43
C LEU A 264 -1.74 16.40 -8.95
N SER A 265 -2.01 16.28 -7.66
CA SER A 265 -3.30 16.66 -7.04
C SER A 265 -3.42 18.16 -6.72
N GLY A 266 -2.39 18.97 -7.00
CA GLY A 266 -2.31 20.35 -6.53
C GLY A 266 -2.12 20.49 -5.02
N GLY A 267 -1.82 19.39 -4.33
CA GLY A 267 -1.36 19.41 -2.93
C GLY A 267 0.14 19.67 -2.85
N LEU A 268 0.63 20.00 -1.66
CA LEU A 268 2.05 20.28 -1.41
C LEU A 268 2.95 19.11 -1.89
N ASP A 269 2.62 17.89 -1.47
CA ASP A 269 3.51 16.72 -1.60
C ASP A 269 3.69 16.30 -3.07
N SER A 270 2.58 16.16 -3.79
CA SER A 270 2.57 15.81 -5.21
C SER A 270 3.20 16.90 -6.08
N THR A 271 3.03 18.16 -5.71
CA THR A 271 3.64 19.30 -6.40
C THR A 271 5.16 19.30 -6.24
N ILE A 272 5.68 19.09 -5.01
CA ILE A 272 7.12 18.99 -4.76
C ILE A 272 7.74 17.90 -5.62
N LEU A 273 7.19 16.68 -5.59
CA LEU A 273 7.74 15.56 -6.36
C LEU A 273 7.66 15.82 -7.88
N SER A 274 6.55 16.37 -8.37
CA SER A 274 6.40 16.69 -9.80
C SER A 274 7.38 17.76 -10.27
N ALA A 275 7.60 18.80 -9.46
CA ALA A 275 8.55 19.85 -9.76
C ALA A 275 10.00 19.35 -9.72
N MET A 276 10.36 18.53 -8.72
CA MET A 276 11.69 17.91 -8.65
C MET A 276 11.93 16.96 -9.84
N ALA A 277 10.92 16.17 -10.23
CA ALA A 277 11.00 15.30 -11.39
C ALA A 277 11.19 16.10 -12.69
N GLN A 278 10.45 17.20 -12.86
CA GLN A 278 10.61 18.11 -14.00
C GLN A 278 12.03 18.68 -14.07
N ARG A 279 12.58 19.18 -12.95
CA ARG A 279 13.96 19.70 -12.94
C ARG A 279 14.97 18.62 -13.31
N LYS A 280 14.81 17.39 -12.80
CA LYS A 280 15.69 16.26 -13.15
C LYS A 280 15.62 15.91 -14.64
N LEU A 281 14.42 15.83 -15.21
CA LEU A 281 14.21 15.51 -16.63
C LEU A 281 14.76 16.59 -17.57
N GLN A 282 14.65 17.87 -17.19
CA GLN A 282 15.26 18.97 -17.93
C GLN A 282 16.78 18.85 -17.98
N VAL A 283 17.41 18.52 -16.84
CA VAL A 283 18.87 18.34 -16.76
C VAL A 283 19.35 17.12 -17.55
N ASP A 284 18.64 16.00 -17.49
CA ASP A 284 19.10 14.75 -18.11
C ASP A 284 18.83 14.66 -19.62
N ARG A 285 17.67 15.15 -20.08
CA ARG A 285 17.13 14.82 -21.42
C ARG A 285 16.40 15.98 -22.11
N GLY A 286 16.34 17.17 -21.51
CA GLY A 286 15.50 18.27 -22.01
C GLY A 286 14.01 17.93 -22.08
N GLY A 287 13.58 16.92 -21.31
CA GLY A 287 12.22 16.37 -21.36
C GLY A 287 11.22 17.14 -20.52
N VAL A 288 9.94 16.86 -20.75
CA VAL A 288 8.81 17.40 -19.98
C VAL A 288 8.15 16.24 -19.23
N VAL A 289 7.87 16.43 -17.95
CA VAL A 289 7.18 15.44 -17.12
C VAL A 289 5.71 15.37 -17.50
N ASN A 290 5.21 14.16 -17.74
CA ASN A 290 3.77 13.92 -17.85
C ASN A 290 3.17 13.91 -16.45
N SER A 291 2.16 14.73 -16.21
CA SER A 291 1.49 14.80 -14.91
C SER A 291 -0.02 14.62 -15.04
N PHE A 292 -0.63 13.93 -14.07
CA PHE A 292 -2.06 13.61 -14.10
C PHE A 292 -2.74 14.04 -12.81
N SER A 293 -3.87 14.73 -12.94
CA SER A 293 -4.82 14.99 -11.85
C SER A 293 -6.12 14.21 -12.09
N VAL A 294 -6.98 14.16 -11.08
CA VAL A 294 -8.34 13.60 -11.20
C VAL A 294 -9.36 14.69 -10.91
N ASP A 295 -10.47 14.64 -11.63
CA ASP A 295 -11.66 15.42 -11.34
C ASP A 295 -12.92 14.62 -11.72
N PHE A 296 -14.11 15.15 -11.43
CA PHE A 296 -15.37 14.47 -11.73
C PHE A 296 -16.24 15.30 -12.67
N VAL A 297 -17.01 14.64 -13.54
CA VAL A 297 -17.99 15.35 -14.39
C VAL A 297 -18.98 16.10 -13.50
N GLY A 298 -19.15 17.40 -13.73
CA GLY A 298 -20.07 18.24 -12.96
C GLY A 298 -19.56 18.67 -11.57
N GLN A 299 -18.28 18.48 -11.27
CA GLN A 299 -17.74 18.77 -9.93
C GLN A 299 -17.78 20.26 -9.59
N ALA A 300 -17.48 21.13 -10.56
CA ALA A 300 -17.47 22.58 -10.35
C ALA A 300 -18.84 23.11 -9.90
N GLU A 301 -19.93 22.52 -10.40
CA GLU A 301 -21.31 22.91 -10.07
C GLU A 301 -21.79 22.33 -8.73
N HIS A 302 -21.21 21.21 -8.28
CA HIS A 302 -21.72 20.45 -7.13
C HIS A 302 -20.82 20.46 -5.90
N PHE A 303 -19.57 20.94 -6.01
CA PHE A 303 -18.63 20.97 -4.88
C PHE A 303 -19.14 21.84 -3.73
N LYS A 304 -19.11 21.28 -2.52
CA LYS A 304 -19.39 21.99 -1.28
C LYS A 304 -18.23 21.78 -0.32
N ARG A 305 -17.73 22.87 0.25
CA ARG A 305 -16.70 22.85 1.27
C ARG A 305 -17.23 22.20 2.55
N ASP A 306 -16.44 21.34 3.17
CA ASP A 306 -16.69 20.82 4.51
C ASP A 306 -15.40 20.82 5.35
N SER A 307 -15.50 20.43 6.63
CA SER A 307 -14.36 20.44 7.56
C SER A 307 -13.27 19.42 7.22
N PHE A 308 -13.61 18.39 6.44
CA PHE A 308 -12.68 17.37 5.96
C PHE A 308 -12.14 17.71 4.56
N ARG A 309 -12.92 18.37 3.69
CA ARG A 309 -12.56 18.85 2.34
C ARG A 309 -12.79 20.36 2.19
N PRO A 310 -11.78 21.19 2.52
CA PRO A 310 -11.92 22.63 2.50
C PRO A 310 -11.84 23.25 1.09
N ASP A 311 -11.24 22.57 0.11
CA ASP A 311 -10.97 23.12 -1.23
C ASP A 311 -11.14 22.08 -2.35
N TRP A 312 -11.51 22.56 -3.54
CA TRP A 312 -11.52 21.78 -4.79
C TRP A 312 -10.10 21.72 -5.38
N ASP A 313 -9.66 20.52 -5.78
CA ASP A 313 -8.28 20.24 -6.16
C ASP A 313 -7.86 20.81 -7.53
N GLN A 314 -8.75 20.78 -8.53
CA GLN A 314 -8.38 21.05 -9.92
C GLN A 314 -7.71 22.42 -10.15
N PRO A 315 -8.20 23.55 -9.60
CA PRO A 315 -7.56 24.84 -9.78
C PRO A 315 -6.10 24.88 -9.28
N PHE A 316 -5.81 24.17 -8.18
CA PHE A 316 -4.46 24.09 -7.63
C PHE A 316 -3.56 23.15 -8.44
N ALA A 317 -4.11 22.07 -8.99
CA ALA A 317 -3.38 21.15 -9.87
C ALA A 317 -2.95 21.85 -11.17
N LEU A 318 -3.84 22.66 -11.76
CA LEU A 318 -3.53 23.46 -12.96
C LEU A 318 -2.48 24.53 -12.64
N ALA A 319 -2.63 25.28 -11.54
CA ALA A 319 -1.63 26.27 -11.14
C ALA A 319 -0.26 25.65 -10.86
N ALA A 320 -0.22 24.44 -10.28
CA ALA A 320 1.01 23.68 -10.10
C ALA A 320 1.60 23.24 -11.44
N ALA A 321 0.78 22.71 -12.35
CA ALA A 321 1.21 22.27 -13.67
C ALA A 321 1.83 23.41 -14.48
N ASP A 322 1.19 24.59 -14.48
CA ASP A 322 1.67 25.80 -15.15
C ASP A 322 3.00 26.28 -14.57
N PHE A 323 3.11 26.31 -13.23
CA PHE A 323 4.36 26.70 -12.55
C PHE A 323 5.51 25.73 -12.85
N ILE A 324 5.22 24.44 -12.90
CA ILE A 324 6.22 23.39 -13.19
C ILE A 324 6.59 23.40 -14.69
N GLY A 325 5.66 23.76 -15.57
CA GLY A 325 5.81 23.55 -17.01
C GLY A 325 5.65 22.08 -17.41
N SER A 326 4.82 21.32 -16.68
CA SER A 326 4.57 19.90 -16.98
C SER A 326 3.56 19.71 -18.11
N GLN A 327 3.65 18.59 -18.84
CA GLN A 327 2.62 18.15 -19.76
C GLN A 327 1.46 17.54 -18.95
N HIS A 328 0.50 18.38 -18.58
CA HIS A 328 -0.56 18.01 -17.65
C HIS A 328 -1.85 17.57 -18.34
N GLN A 329 -2.50 16.55 -17.77
CA GLN A 329 -3.84 16.15 -18.13
C GLN A 329 -4.69 15.91 -16.87
N THR A 330 -5.87 16.52 -16.81
CA THR A 330 -6.91 16.15 -15.85
C THR A 330 -7.69 14.96 -16.38
N ILE A 331 -7.73 13.86 -15.63
CA ILE A 331 -8.61 12.72 -15.89
C ILE A 331 -9.96 13.00 -15.25
N THR A 332 -10.98 13.23 -16.07
CA THR A 332 -12.35 13.43 -15.60
C THR A 332 -13.08 12.09 -15.53
N ILE A 333 -13.49 11.70 -14.32
CA ILE A 333 -14.24 10.46 -14.07
C ILE A 333 -15.74 10.73 -14.21
N ASP A 334 -16.41 9.87 -14.97
CA ASP A 334 -17.87 9.89 -15.08
C ASP A 334 -18.50 9.29 -13.80
N ASN A 335 -19.44 10.03 -13.21
CA ASN A 335 -20.20 9.58 -12.05
C ASN A 335 -21.06 8.33 -12.35
N GLN A 336 -21.44 8.13 -13.61
CA GLN A 336 -22.14 6.90 -14.02
C GLN A 336 -21.22 5.69 -13.96
N GLU A 337 -19.96 5.79 -14.47
CA GLU A 337 -18.97 4.70 -14.38
C GLU A 337 -18.60 4.40 -12.93
N LEU A 338 -18.41 5.45 -12.11
CA LEU A 338 -18.12 5.36 -10.68
C LEU A 338 -19.20 4.58 -9.92
N ALA A 339 -20.46 4.76 -10.29
CA ALA A 339 -21.62 4.12 -9.69
C ALA A 339 -22.06 2.83 -10.43
N THR A 340 -21.10 2.05 -10.96
CA THR A 340 -21.40 0.74 -11.55
C THR A 340 -20.95 -0.41 -10.65
N ASP A 341 -21.71 -1.51 -10.67
CA ASP A 341 -21.30 -2.76 -10.03
C ASP A 341 -19.97 -3.28 -10.61
N LEU A 342 -19.71 -3.05 -11.91
CA LEU A 342 -18.48 -3.46 -12.57
C LEU A 342 -17.24 -2.76 -11.99
N ALA A 343 -17.26 -1.43 -11.86
CA ALA A 343 -16.14 -0.68 -11.29
C ALA A 343 -15.91 -1.01 -9.82
N ARG A 344 -16.99 -1.23 -9.06
CA ARG A 344 -16.91 -1.57 -7.63
C ARG A 344 -16.43 -2.99 -7.38
N ARG A 345 -16.94 -3.98 -8.13
CA ARG A 345 -16.44 -5.36 -8.05
C ARG A 345 -14.96 -5.43 -8.42
N ALA A 346 -14.49 -4.63 -9.38
CA ALA A 346 -13.06 -4.51 -9.66
C ALA A 346 -12.24 -4.07 -8.43
N VAL A 347 -12.71 -3.09 -7.66
CA VAL A 347 -12.07 -2.66 -6.39
C VAL A 347 -12.10 -3.77 -5.34
N TYR A 348 -13.24 -4.41 -5.13
CA TYR A 348 -13.38 -5.47 -4.13
C TYR A 348 -12.47 -6.66 -4.44
N HIS A 349 -12.44 -7.08 -5.71
CA HIS A 349 -11.50 -8.08 -6.19
C HIS A 349 -10.05 -7.62 -6.10
N ALA A 350 -9.73 -6.33 -6.24
CA ALA A 350 -8.35 -5.86 -6.08
C ALA A 350 -7.88 -5.99 -4.63
N ASN A 351 -8.73 -5.60 -3.67
CA ASN A 351 -8.39 -5.53 -2.25
C ASN A 351 -8.32 -6.90 -1.55
N ASP A 352 -9.07 -7.90 -2.01
CA ASP A 352 -9.21 -9.21 -1.34
C ASP A 352 -9.66 -9.10 0.12
N SER A 353 -10.42 -8.05 0.42
CA SER A 353 -10.79 -7.69 1.77
C SER A 353 -12.08 -6.90 1.76
N ALA A 354 -12.82 -7.01 2.86
CA ALA A 354 -13.99 -6.19 3.14
C ALA A 354 -13.64 -4.69 3.32
N LEU A 355 -12.37 -4.36 3.58
CA LEU A 355 -11.90 -2.98 3.74
C LEU A 355 -12.09 -2.18 2.44
N THR A 356 -12.82 -1.08 2.53
CA THR A 356 -12.99 -0.12 1.44
C THR A 356 -13.15 1.31 1.94
N PHE A 357 -12.70 2.28 1.14
CA PHE A 357 -13.04 3.70 1.30
C PHE A 357 -14.08 4.17 0.26
N GLY A 358 -14.84 3.24 -0.31
CA GLY A 358 -16.00 3.51 -1.18
C GLY A 358 -15.61 4.11 -2.53
N ASP A 359 -16.24 5.24 -2.87
CA ASP A 359 -15.97 5.96 -4.12
C ASP A 359 -14.52 6.45 -4.23
N VAL A 360 -13.83 6.69 -3.12
CA VAL A 360 -12.39 7.05 -3.15
C VAL A 360 -11.56 5.92 -3.76
N ASP A 361 -11.87 4.65 -3.45
CA ASP A 361 -11.16 3.51 -4.03
C ASP A 361 -11.54 3.31 -5.50
N THR A 362 -12.82 3.45 -5.81
CA THR A 362 -13.34 3.26 -7.16
C THR A 362 -12.81 4.33 -8.11
N SER A 363 -12.82 5.59 -7.70
CA SER A 363 -12.25 6.69 -8.49
C SER A 363 -10.73 6.55 -8.62
N LEU A 364 -10.02 6.11 -7.58
CA LEU A 364 -8.59 5.87 -7.66
C LEU A 364 -8.24 4.73 -8.64
N TYR A 365 -9.00 3.64 -8.63
CA TYR A 365 -8.87 2.57 -9.62
C TYR A 365 -9.12 3.08 -11.06
N LEU A 366 -10.18 3.85 -11.27
CA LEU A 366 -10.52 4.42 -12.58
C LEU A 366 -9.43 5.42 -13.06
N LEU A 367 -8.87 6.22 -12.16
CA LEU A 367 -7.71 7.08 -12.44
C LEU A 367 -6.51 6.25 -12.91
N PHE A 368 -6.13 5.20 -12.18
CA PHE A 368 -5.00 4.34 -12.56
C PHE A 368 -5.24 3.62 -13.88
N LYS A 369 -6.47 3.12 -14.11
CA LYS A 369 -6.88 2.52 -15.39
C LYS A 369 -6.77 3.50 -16.55
N ALA A 370 -7.08 4.79 -16.34
CA ALA A 370 -6.89 5.82 -17.35
C ALA A 370 -5.41 6.13 -17.58
N ILE A 371 -4.61 6.33 -16.52
CA ILE A 371 -3.17 6.61 -16.59
C ILE A 371 -2.41 5.49 -17.28
N LYS A 372 -2.81 4.21 -17.11
CA LYS A 372 -2.14 3.06 -17.72
C LYS A 372 -2.04 3.14 -19.25
N LYS A 373 -2.95 3.89 -19.88
CA LYS A 373 -2.94 4.15 -21.33
C LYS A 373 -1.79 5.06 -21.77
N HIS A 374 -1.19 5.80 -20.84
CA HIS A 374 -0.16 6.81 -21.07
C HIS A 374 1.18 6.46 -20.43
N SER A 375 1.17 5.72 -19.32
CA SER A 375 2.37 5.38 -18.55
C SER A 375 2.27 3.99 -17.92
N THR A 376 3.41 3.37 -17.63
CA THR A 376 3.47 2.12 -16.87
C THR A 376 3.90 2.35 -15.42
N VAL A 377 4.57 3.48 -15.15
CA VAL A 377 5.01 3.89 -13.82
C VAL A 377 4.45 5.27 -13.48
N ALA A 378 4.00 5.46 -12.24
CA ALA A 378 3.57 6.74 -11.70
C ALA A 378 4.29 7.04 -10.37
N ILE A 379 4.74 8.27 -10.18
CA ILE A 379 5.23 8.79 -8.89
C ILE A 379 4.06 9.39 -8.10
N SER A 380 3.90 8.96 -6.85
CA SER A 380 2.86 9.45 -5.93
C SER A 380 3.46 10.17 -4.73
N GLY A 381 2.75 11.20 -4.25
CA GLY A 381 3.05 11.92 -3.01
C GLY A 381 2.51 11.26 -1.73
N GLU A 382 2.00 10.03 -1.80
CA GLU A 382 1.61 9.25 -0.62
C GLU A 382 2.77 9.07 0.36
N ALA A 383 2.44 8.78 1.63
CA ALA A 383 3.34 8.68 2.79
C ALA A 383 3.87 10.02 3.35
N ALA A 384 3.75 11.14 2.62
CA ALA A 384 4.23 12.43 3.08
C ALA A 384 3.53 12.89 4.38
N ASP A 385 2.23 12.62 4.51
CA ASP A 385 1.45 13.01 5.68
C ASP A 385 1.89 12.24 6.94
N GLU A 386 2.20 10.95 6.81
CA GLU A 386 2.65 10.08 7.90
C GLU A 386 4.08 10.40 8.33
N VAL A 387 4.94 10.77 7.38
CA VAL A 387 6.32 11.13 7.64
C VAL A 387 6.43 12.53 8.26
N PHE A 388 5.68 13.51 7.76
CA PHE A 388 5.81 14.93 8.16
C PHE A 388 4.70 15.47 9.07
N GLY A 389 3.69 14.67 9.45
CA GLY A 389 2.60 15.10 10.34
C GLY A 389 1.58 16.01 9.65
N GLY A 390 1.13 15.58 8.47
CA GLY A 390 0.31 16.39 7.57
C GLY A 390 -1.16 16.47 7.91
N TYR A 391 -1.73 15.45 8.55
CA TYR A 391 -3.16 15.38 8.79
C TYR A 391 -3.66 16.46 9.78
N ALA A 392 -4.90 16.92 9.59
CA ALA A 392 -5.52 17.92 10.45
C ALA A 392 -5.56 17.51 11.93
N TRP A 393 -5.69 16.21 12.21
CA TRP A 393 -5.71 15.67 13.58
C TRP A 393 -4.34 15.74 14.30
N PHE A 394 -3.24 16.09 13.62
CA PHE A 394 -1.97 16.43 14.30
C PHE A 394 -2.04 17.78 15.04
N ARG A 395 -3.10 18.55 14.83
CA ARG A 395 -3.32 19.89 15.40
C ARG A 395 -4.66 19.98 16.15
N ASP A 396 -5.36 18.86 16.29
CA ASP A 396 -6.64 18.74 16.98
C ASP A 396 -6.40 18.14 18.37
N GLN A 397 -6.57 18.94 19.43
CA GLN A 397 -6.26 18.53 20.80
C GLN A 397 -7.12 17.33 21.24
N ASP A 398 -8.38 17.27 20.82
CA ASP A 398 -9.27 16.17 21.20
C ASP A 398 -8.83 14.86 20.54
N ALA A 399 -8.48 14.92 19.25
CA ALA A 399 -7.94 13.76 18.53
C ALA A 399 -6.56 13.34 19.07
N LEU A 400 -5.71 14.30 19.43
CA LEU A 400 -4.39 14.03 19.96
C LEU A 400 -4.44 13.40 21.34
N TYR A 401 -5.39 13.72 22.22
CA TYR A 401 -5.39 13.22 23.60
C TYR A 401 -6.47 12.16 23.88
N ALA A 402 -7.24 11.76 22.87
CA ALA A 402 -8.14 10.61 22.97
C ALA A 402 -7.41 9.29 23.26
N ASP A 403 -8.07 8.38 23.99
CA ASP A 403 -7.64 6.99 24.19
C ASP A 403 -7.99 6.11 22.96
N SER A 404 -7.63 6.59 21.76
CA SER A 404 -7.89 5.93 20.49
C SER A 404 -6.90 6.38 19.42
N PHE A 405 -6.91 5.70 18.28
CA PHE A 405 -6.12 6.12 17.13
C PHE A 405 -6.61 7.48 16.59
N PRO A 406 -5.71 8.44 16.28
CA PRO A 406 -6.10 9.80 15.89
C PRO A 406 -7.01 9.89 14.66
N TRP A 407 -6.84 9.03 13.67
CA TRP A 407 -7.68 9.02 12.46
C TRP A 407 -9.13 8.62 12.74
N LEU A 408 -9.40 7.89 13.81
CA LEU A 408 -10.74 7.43 14.19
C LEU A 408 -11.63 8.54 14.75
N SER A 409 -11.03 9.71 15.05
CA SER A 409 -11.75 10.96 15.33
C SER A 409 -12.51 11.51 14.11
N ARG A 410 -12.09 11.12 12.89
CA ARG A 410 -12.68 11.59 11.63
C ARG A 410 -13.26 10.45 10.80
N MET A 411 -12.66 9.27 10.85
CA MET A 411 -12.93 8.19 9.90
C MET A 411 -13.21 6.86 10.60
N GLN A 412 -14.38 6.26 10.31
CA GLN A 412 -14.74 4.91 10.72
C GLN A 412 -15.42 4.22 9.54
N LEU A 413 -15.05 2.97 9.24
CA LEU A 413 -15.67 2.21 8.16
C LEU A 413 -17.06 1.71 8.55
N LEU A 414 -17.16 1.14 9.75
CA LEU A 414 -18.39 0.61 10.30
C LEU A 414 -18.60 1.13 11.71
N GLN A 415 -19.76 1.73 11.97
CA GLN A 415 -20.09 2.19 13.32
C GLN A 415 -20.44 0.99 14.21
N GLY A 416 -20.09 1.05 15.50
CA GLY A 416 -20.30 -0.06 16.44
C GLY A 416 -21.75 -0.56 16.53
N LYS A 417 -22.75 0.33 16.37
CA LYS A 417 -24.18 -0.04 16.33
C LYS A 417 -24.57 -0.92 15.13
N MET A 418 -23.77 -0.91 14.07
CA MET A 418 -24.05 -1.65 12.84
C MET A 418 -23.60 -3.10 12.93
N ILE A 419 -22.84 -3.47 13.94
CA ILE A 419 -22.32 -4.83 14.10
C ILE A 419 -23.44 -5.72 14.66
N ASN A 420 -23.66 -6.87 14.04
CA ASN A 420 -24.58 -7.87 14.54
C ASN A 420 -24.18 -8.27 15.98
N PRO A 421 -25.12 -8.27 16.95
CA PRO A 421 -24.82 -8.62 18.35
C PRO A 421 -24.19 -10.01 18.55
N GLN A 422 -24.54 -11.00 17.71
CA GLN A 422 -23.95 -12.34 17.77
C GLN A 422 -22.50 -12.32 17.27
N PHE A 423 -22.21 -11.62 16.17
CA PHE A 423 -20.83 -11.44 15.70
C PHE A 423 -19.96 -10.73 16.72
N LYS A 424 -20.52 -9.70 17.36
CA LYS A 424 -19.85 -8.93 18.42
C LYS A 424 -19.38 -9.82 19.58
N GLN A 425 -20.06 -10.94 19.85
CA GLN A 425 -19.63 -11.90 20.89
C GLN A 425 -18.39 -12.70 20.49
N LEU A 426 -18.12 -12.85 19.19
CA LEU A 426 -16.92 -13.55 18.69
C LEU A 426 -15.67 -12.67 18.83
N CYS A 427 -15.81 -11.37 18.57
CA CYS A 427 -14.77 -10.38 18.78
C CYS A 427 -15.39 -8.98 18.90
N ASP A 428 -15.27 -8.35 20.07
CA ASP A 428 -15.80 -7.00 20.29
C ASP A 428 -14.91 -5.96 19.58
N PHE A 429 -15.47 -5.26 18.60
CA PHE A 429 -14.74 -4.25 17.81
C PHE A 429 -14.14 -3.14 18.65
N SER A 430 -14.86 -2.64 19.66
CA SER A 430 -14.43 -1.49 20.46
C SER A 430 -13.36 -1.90 21.47
N GLU A 431 -13.45 -3.11 22.02
CA GLU A 431 -12.39 -3.70 22.83
C GLU A 431 -11.14 -3.96 21.99
N TYR A 432 -11.29 -4.61 20.84
CA TYR A 432 -10.18 -4.90 19.92
C TYR A 432 -9.42 -3.63 19.51
N GLN A 433 -10.15 -2.58 19.10
CA GLN A 433 -9.56 -1.31 18.69
C GLN A 433 -8.80 -0.63 19.85
N ARG A 434 -9.34 -0.66 21.08
CA ARG A 434 -8.65 -0.12 22.26
C ARG A 434 -7.39 -0.91 22.60
N ASP A 435 -7.45 -2.23 22.51
CA ASP A 435 -6.29 -3.08 22.80
C ASP A 435 -5.19 -2.93 21.74
N SER A 436 -5.56 -2.84 20.46
CA SER A 436 -4.60 -2.55 19.38
C SER A 436 -3.94 -1.18 19.56
N TYR A 437 -4.71 -0.15 19.94
CA TYR A 437 -4.18 1.17 20.28
C TYR A 437 -3.17 1.10 21.43
N ARG A 438 -3.52 0.44 22.53
CA ARG A 438 -2.62 0.26 23.69
C ARG A 438 -1.38 -0.56 23.34
N GLN A 439 -1.49 -1.56 22.47
CA GLN A 439 -0.36 -2.31 21.96
C GLN A 439 0.57 -1.40 21.14
N ALA A 440 0.01 -0.55 20.28
CA ALA A 440 0.79 0.39 19.48
C ALA A 440 1.48 1.46 20.34
N LEU A 441 0.88 1.90 21.44
CA LEU A 441 1.54 2.80 22.41
C LEU A 441 2.71 2.12 23.11
N LYS A 442 2.57 0.85 23.51
CA LYS A 442 3.63 0.09 24.19
C LYS A 442 4.87 -0.13 23.33
N SER A 443 4.77 -0.08 22.00
CA SER A 443 5.93 -0.21 21.10
C SER A 443 6.70 1.09 20.90
N VAL A 444 6.23 2.22 21.45
CA VAL A 444 6.87 3.52 21.28
C VAL A 444 8.06 3.66 22.23
N VAL A 445 9.21 4.00 21.67
CA VAL A 445 10.42 4.30 22.44
C VAL A 445 10.55 5.82 22.61
N HIS A 446 10.76 6.25 23.86
CA HIS A 446 10.96 7.66 24.23
C HIS A 446 12.39 7.90 24.72
N LEU A 447 12.88 9.13 24.55
CA LEU A 447 14.12 9.57 25.17
C LEU A 447 13.85 10.19 26.56
N ARG A 448 14.86 10.14 27.43
CA ARG A 448 14.77 10.71 28.79
C ARG A 448 14.48 12.21 28.79
N GLY A 449 14.99 12.95 27.80
CA GLY A 449 14.81 14.39 27.66
C GLY A 449 13.55 14.84 26.92
N ASP A 450 12.73 13.92 26.40
CA ASP A 450 11.52 14.30 25.65
C ASP A 450 10.50 14.98 26.59
N SER A 451 10.04 16.18 26.23
CA SER A 451 8.91 16.85 26.90
C SER A 451 7.62 16.03 26.75
N SER A 452 6.60 16.33 27.56
CA SER A 452 5.29 15.65 27.44
C SER A 452 4.67 15.81 26.05
N SER A 453 4.79 16.98 25.43
CA SER A 453 4.31 17.23 24.07
C SER A 453 5.12 16.44 23.03
N GLU A 454 6.45 16.39 23.14
CA GLU A 454 7.29 15.62 22.22
C GLU A 454 7.01 14.11 22.34
N ARG A 455 6.81 13.61 23.57
CA ARG A 455 6.40 12.21 23.80
C ARG A 455 5.06 11.90 23.14
N ARG A 456 4.07 12.78 23.28
CA ARG A 456 2.77 12.54 22.66
C ARG A 456 2.84 12.56 21.14
N MET A 457 3.54 13.53 20.57
CA MET A 457 3.70 13.60 19.11
C MET A 457 4.53 12.44 18.57
N ARG A 458 5.48 11.91 19.35
CA ARG A 458 6.21 10.68 19.04
C ARG A 458 5.28 9.48 18.93
N GLU A 459 4.39 9.28 19.90
CA GLU A 459 3.39 8.20 19.87
C GLU A 459 2.50 8.31 18.62
N VAL A 460 1.99 9.51 18.34
CA VAL A 460 1.14 9.77 17.19
C VAL A 460 1.88 9.49 15.88
N CYS A 461 3.08 10.05 15.68
CA CYS A 461 3.87 9.79 14.47
C CYS A 461 4.21 8.29 14.31
N HIS A 462 4.54 7.60 15.41
CA HIS A 462 4.86 6.17 15.40
C HIS A 462 3.66 5.35 14.92
N MET A 463 2.46 5.60 15.45
CA MET A 463 1.23 4.90 15.01
C MET A 463 0.91 5.17 13.54
N HIS A 464 1.16 6.37 13.03
CA HIS A 464 0.95 6.67 11.62
C HIS A 464 1.86 5.84 10.72
N LEU A 465 3.15 5.73 11.06
CA LEU A 465 4.10 4.94 10.26
C LEU A 465 3.87 3.42 10.37
N HIS A 466 3.43 2.91 11.52
CA HIS A 466 3.35 1.46 11.76
C HIS A 466 1.95 0.86 11.58
N ARG A 467 0.89 1.67 11.64
CA ARG A 467 -0.50 1.19 11.56
C ARG A 467 -1.26 1.82 10.40
N TRP A 468 -1.21 3.14 10.26
CA TRP A 468 -1.96 3.86 9.21
C TRP A 468 -1.33 3.74 7.83
N LEU A 469 -0.02 3.98 7.71
CA LEU A 469 0.71 3.92 6.45
C LEU A 469 0.57 2.55 5.74
N PRO A 470 0.69 1.40 6.43
CA PRO A 470 0.48 0.09 5.80
C PRO A 470 -0.92 -0.11 5.18
N ILE A 471 -1.96 0.52 5.73
CA ILE A 471 -3.32 0.47 5.13
C ILE A 471 -3.31 1.18 3.79
N LEU A 472 -2.70 2.38 3.73
CA LEU A 472 -2.66 3.19 2.52
C LEU A 472 -1.78 2.56 1.44
N LEU A 473 -0.61 2.03 1.82
CA LEU A 473 0.32 1.41 0.88
C LEU A 473 -0.27 0.14 0.25
N ASP A 474 -0.87 -0.74 1.04
CA ASP A 474 -1.54 -1.96 0.54
C ASP A 474 -2.69 -1.60 -0.39
N ARG A 475 -3.58 -0.70 0.04
CA ARG A 475 -4.68 -0.17 -0.79
C ARG A 475 -4.18 0.38 -2.13
N LYS A 476 -3.18 1.26 -2.12
CA LYS A 476 -2.61 1.86 -3.33
C LYS A 476 -2.01 0.78 -4.23
N ASP A 477 -1.22 -0.14 -3.69
CA ASP A 477 -0.62 -1.22 -4.46
C ASP A 477 -1.69 -2.11 -5.09
N ARG A 478 -2.71 -2.54 -4.34
CA ARG A 478 -3.80 -3.38 -4.88
C ARG A 478 -4.54 -2.70 -6.03
N LEU A 479 -4.99 -1.46 -5.83
CA LEU A 479 -5.79 -0.76 -6.85
C LEU A 479 -4.96 -0.43 -8.09
N SER A 480 -3.72 0.04 -7.91
CA SER A 480 -2.84 0.36 -9.04
C SER A 480 -2.43 -0.88 -9.81
N MET A 481 -2.12 -1.97 -9.12
CA MET A 481 -1.70 -3.22 -9.76
C MET A 481 -2.85 -3.98 -10.40
N TYR A 482 -4.08 -3.83 -9.91
CA TYR A 482 -5.26 -4.34 -10.61
C TYR A 482 -5.53 -3.58 -11.93
N ALA A 483 -4.98 -2.37 -12.08
CA ALA A 483 -4.92 -1.60 -13.33
C ALA A 483 -3.58 -1.75 -14.08
N SER A 484 -2.71 -2.68 -13.67
CA SER A 484 -1.38 -2.93 -14.25
C SER A 484 -0.45 -1.70 -14.25
N LEU A 485 -0.61 -0.78 -13.30
CA LEU A 485 0.18 0.44 -13.15
C LEU A 485 1.06 0.34 -11.91
N GLU A 486 2.37 0.53 -12.05
CA GLU A 486 3.25 0.62 -10.88
C GLU A 486 3.24 2.03 -10.30
N VAL A 487 2.86 2.17 -9.03
CA VAL A 487 2.97 3.44 -8.31
C VAL A 487 4.13 3.40 -7.32
N ARG A 488 5.11 4.26 -7.55
CA ARG A 488 6.30 4.50 -6.71
C ARG A 488 6.03 5.64 -5.73
N VAL A 489 6.62 5.56 -4.55
CA VAL A 489 6.30 6.42 -3.39
C VAL A 489 7.60 6.94 -2.75
N PRO A 490 8.21 8.02 -3.27
CA PRO A 490 9.49 8.54 -2.79
C PRO A 490 9.55 8.85 -1.29
N TYR A 491 8.44 9.22 -0.68
CA TYR A 491 8.39 9.50 0.75
C TYR A 491 8.59 8.27 1.65
N THR A 492 8.52 7.04 1.09
CA THR A 492 8.77 5.80 1.86
C THR A 492 10.22 5.33 1.80
N ASP A 493 11.14 6.11 1.21
CA ASP A 493 12.55 5.75 1.30
C ASP A 493 13.02 5.71 2.75
N HIS A 494 13.70 4.62 3.11
CA HIS A 494 14.02 4.34 4.50
C HIS A 494 15.01 5.34 5.10
N GLU A 495 15.93 5.92 4.33
CA GLU A 495 16.89 6.92 4.84
C GLU A 495 16.14 8.20 5.19
N LEU A 496 15.23 8.64 4.32
CA LEU A 496 14.35 9.79 4.58
C LEU A 496 13.47 9.54 5.82
N VAL A 497 12.82 8.38 5.90
CA VAL A 497 11.90 8.05 7.00
C VAL A 497 12.67 7.93 8.32
N GLU A 498 13.83 7.27 8.36
CA GLU A 498 14.66 7.16 9.56
C GLU A 498 15.13 8.53 10.08
N TYR A 499 15.52 9.41 9.15
CA TYR A 499 15.93 10.77 9.47
C TYR A 499 14.77 11.59 10.04
N VAL A 500 13.69 11.73 9.27
CA VAL A 500 12.52 12.55 9.65
C VAL A 500 11.80 11.96 10.86
N TYR A 501 11.82 10.64 11.05
CA TYR A 501 11.32 10.03 12.27
C TYR A 501 11.98 10.68 13.48
N ASN A 502 13.30 10.87 13.49
CA ASN A 502 14.03 11.38 14.65
C ASN A 502 14.00 12.91 14.84
N VAL A 503 13.61 13.68 13.83
CA VAL A 503 13.45 15.14 13.95
C VAL A 503 12.46 15.50 15.07
N PRO A 504 12.75 16.48 15.96
CA PRO A 504 11.82 16.94 16.98
C PRO A 504 10.54 17.53 16.38
N TRP A 505 9.39 17.35 17.05
CA TRP A 505 8.11 17.91 16.58
C TRP A 505 8.15 19.44 16.45
N THR A 506 8.87 20.11 17.34
CA THR A 506 9.08 21.57 17.30
C THR A 506 9.79 22.06 16.04
N ILE A 507 10.52 21.18 15.34
CA ILE A 507 11.10 21.45 14.03
C ILE A 507 10.14 21.01 12.92
N LYS A 508 9.55 19.80 13.00
CA LYS A 508 8.62 19.30 11.96
C LYS A 508 7.43 20.23 11.72
N SER A 509 6.88 20.78 12.82
CA SER A 509 5.70 21.63 12.86
C SER A 509 5.99 22.95 13.60
N LYS A 510 7.09 23.60 13.24
CA LYS A 510 7.50 24.89 13.82
C LYS A 510 6.35 25.92 13.73
N ASP A 511 6.12 26.63 14.82
CA ASP A 511 5.05 27.63 14.98
C ASP A 511 3.64 27.11 14.67
N GLY A 512 3.43 25.78 14.81
CA GLY A 512 2.15 25.13 14.51
C GLY A 512 1.84 24.99 13.02
N VAL A 513 2.78 25.34 12.14
CA VAL A 513 2.60 25.28 10.69
C VAL A 513 2.65 23.82 10.22
N GLU A 514 1.60 23.41 9.50
CA GLU A 514 1.51 22.09 8.89
C GLU A 514 2.69 21.82 7.95
N LYS A 515 3.35 20.67 8.15
CA LYS A 515 4.50 20.21 7.37
C LYS A 515 5.57 21.29 7.21
N TRP A 516 5.80 22.10 8.25
CA TRP A 516 6.75 23.22 8.19
C TRP A 516 8.10 22.80 7.63
N LEU A 517 8.66 21.68 8.10
CA LEU A 517 9.96 21.19 7.63
C LEU A 517 9.98 20.92 6.12
N LEU A 518 8.93 20.28 5.58
CA LEU A 518 8.83 19.98 4.16
C LEU A 518 8.63 21.26 3.34
N LYS A 519 7.80 22.20 3.83
CA LYS A 519 7.60 23.51 3.19
C LYS A 519 8.90 24.29 3.12
N GLU A 520 9.65 24.35 4.21
CA GLU A 520 10.93 25.06 4.26
C GLU A 520 11.98 24.39 3.36
N ALA A 521 12.01 23.06 3.35
CA ALA A 521 12.93 22.29 2.53
C ALA A 521 12.61 22.35 1.01
N CYS A 522 11.42 22.75 0.60
CA CYS A 522 10.99 22.63 -0.80
C CYS A 522 10.17 23.82 -1.33
N SER A 523 10.14 24.95 -0.62
CA SER A 523 9.33 26.12 -1.01
C SER A 523 9.62 26.62 -2.43
N ASP A 524 10.86 26.48 -2.88
CA ASP A 524 11.32 26.85 -4.22
C ASP A 524 10.75 25.96 -5.35
N TYR A 525 10.12 24.82 -5.01
CA TYR A 525 9.49 23.90 -5.95
C TYR A 525 7.97 24.11 -6.09
N VAL A 526 7.38 25.00 -5.30
CA VAL A 526 5.92 25.07 -5.11
C VAL A 526 5.43 26.48 -5.38
N PRO A 527 4.38 26.68 -6.21
CA PRO A 527 3.82 28.01 -6.41
C PRO A 527 3.17 28.53 -5.12
N PRO A 528 3.13 29.85 -4.89
CA PRO A 528 2.56 30.44 -3.67
C PRO A 528 1.12 30.00 -3.37
N ALA A 529 0.31 29.75 -4.41
CA ALA A 529 -1.06 29.26 -4.27
C ALA A 529 -1.15 27.88 -3.60
N VAL A 530 -0.21 26.98 -3.90
CA VAL A 530 -0.16 25.63 -3.33
C VAL A 530 0.54 25.64 -1.97
N LEU A 531 1.59 26.45 -1.80
CA LEU A 531 2.36 26.51 -0.55
C LEU A 531 1.49 26.94 0.66
N ASN A 532 0.53 27.83 0.41
CA ASN A 532 -0.40 28.36 1.42
C ASN A 532 -1.72 27.58 1.53
N ARG A 533 -1.91 26.55 0.69
CA ARG A 533 -3.12 25.72 0.69
C ARG A 533 -3.17 24.85 1.95
N LYS A 534 -4.35 24.70 2.53
CA LYS A 534 -4.59 23.71 3.60
C LYS A 534 -4.65 22.31 3.00
N LYS A 535 -4.32 21.27 3.79
CA LYS A 535 -4.49 19.89 3.34
C LYS A 535 -5.94 19.64 2.93
N SER A 536 -6.12 19.07 1.74
CA SER A 536 -7.35 18.42 1.30
C SER A 536 -7.09 16.92 1.11
N PRO A 537 -8.00 16.02 1.54
CA PRO A 537 -7.94 14.61 1.20
C PRO A 537 -8.32 14.39 -0.27
N TYR A 538 -8.08 13.16 -0.77
CA TYR A 538 -8.40 12.77 -2.14
C TYR A 538 -9.86 13.13 -2.52
N PRO A 539 -10.13 13.66 -3.72
CA PRO A 539 -11.45 14.17 -4.08
C PRO A 539 -12.48 13.04 -4.22
N THR A 540 -13.73 13.36 -3.92
CA THR A 540 -14.88 12.46 -4.04
C THR A 540 -15.93 13.07 -4.95
N SER A 541 -16.78 12.24 -5.54
CA SER A 541 -17.92 12.75 -6.30
C SER A 541 -18.90 13.47 -5.38
N ALA A 542 -19.36 14.65 -5.80
CA ALA A 542 -20.46 15.37 -5.15
C ALA A 542 -21.84 15.06 -5.78
N ASN A 543 -21.93 14.07 -6.68
CA ASN A 543 -23.14 13.80 -7.45
C ASN A 543 -24.15 12.94 -6.68
N GLN A 544 -25.42 13.40 -6.66
CA GLN A 544 -26.53 12.68 -6.03
C GLN A 544 -26.86 11.33 -6.68
N SER A 545 -26.43 11.07 -7.92
CA SER A 545 -26.57 9.74 -8.55
C SER A 545 -25.86 8.65 -7.74
N TYR A 546 -24.76 9.00 -7.07
CA TYR A 546 -23.99 8.06 -6.28
C TYR A 546 -24.75 7.61 -5.02
N GLU A 547 -25.36 8.55 -4.30
CA GLU A 547 -26.22 8.21 -3.16
C GLU A 547 -27.40 7.33 -3.58
N ARG A 548 -28.06 7.66 -4.69
CA ARG A 548 -29.17 6.85 -5.21
C ARG A 548 -28.74 5.41 -5.47
N PHE A 549 -27.60 5.22 -6.14
CA PHE A 549 -27.04 3.90 -6.38
C PHE A 549 -26.83 3.10 -5.08
N LEU A 550 -26.24 3.71 -4.04
CA LEU A 550 -26.03 3.04 -2.75
C LEU A 550 -27.36 2.64 -2.11
N ARG A 551 -28.35 3.54 -2.08
CA ARG A 551 -29.67 3.26 -1.51
C ARG A 551 -30.38 2.12 -2.24
N ASP A 552 -30.32 2.12 -3.57
CA ASP A 552 -30.93 1.07 -4.39
C ASP A 552 -30.29 -0.29 -4.10
N ARG A 553 -28.96 -0.36 -4.05
CA ARG A 553 -28.23 -1.61 -3.75
C ARG A 553 -28.47 -2.12 -2.34
N ILE A 554 -28.53 -1.24 -1.35
CA ILE A 554 -28.87 -1.62 0.03
C ILE A 554 -30.33 -2.08 0.13
N THR A 555 -31.25 -1.44 -0.61
CA THR A 555 -32.65 -1.87 -0.67
C THR A 555 -32.77 -3.29 -1.24
N GLU A 556 -32.03 -3.60 -2.31
CA GLU A 556 -31.99 -4.97 -2.84
C GLU A 556 -31.35 -5.97 -1.88
N LEU A 557 -30.28 -5.58 -1.18
CA LEU A 557 -29.65 -6.43 -0.16
C LEU A 557 -30.63 -6.76 0.99
N LEU A 558 -31.38 -5.77 1.48
CA LEU A 558 -32.32 -5.95 2.59
C LEU A 558 -33.50 -6.89 2.26
N LYS A 559 -33.78 -7.15 0.98
CA LYS A 559 -34.78 -8.14 0.53
C LYS A 559 -34.32 -9.58 0.71
N ARG A 560 -33.03 -9.81 0.97
CA ARG A 560 -32.39 -11.12 1.16
C ARG A 560 -31.92 -11.28 2.62
N PRO A 561 -32.83 -11.38 3.61
CA PRO A 561 -32.44 -11.42 5.03
C PRO A 561 -31.54 -12.62 5.41
N GLU A 562 -31.48 -13.64 4.56
CA GLU A 562 -30.60 -14.81 4.66
C GLU A 562 -29.17 -14.57 4.17
N ASP A 563 -28.88 -13.41 3.58
CA ASP A 563 -27.53 -13.07 3.07
C ASP A 563 -26.49 -13.17 4.20
N PRO A 564 -25.35 -13.86 3.99
CA PRO A 564 -24.30 -14.02 5.01
C PRO A 564 -23.80 -12.71 5.62
N VAL A 565 -23.89 -11.58 4.91
CA VAL A 565 -23.49 -10.28 5.48
C VAL A 565 -24.25 -9.94 6.76
N PHE A 566 -25.49 -10.41 6.91
CA PHE A 566 -26.30 -10.16 8.11
C PHE A 566 -25.86 -10.98 9.33
N GLN A 567 -24.96 -11.95 9.15
CA GLN A 567 -24.26 -12.57 10.26
C GLN A 567 -23.25 -11.61 10.90
N ILE A 568 -22.78 -10.59 10.17
CA ILE A 568 -21.76 -9.61 10.61
C ILE A 568 -22.39 -8.23 10.87
N ILE A 569 -23.32 -7.80 10.02
CA ILE A 569 -24.01 -6.51 10.10
C ILE A 569 -25.44 -6.70 10.62
N ASP A 570 -25.88 -5.81 11.51
CA ASP A 570 -27.25 -5.79 12.01
C ASP A 570 -28.23 -5.34 10.91
N HIS A 571 -29.12 -6.24 10.48
CA HIS A 571 -30.12 -5.99 9.44
C HIS A 571 -31.03 -4.81 9.77
N GLY A 572 -31.52 -4.73 11.01
CA GLY A 572 -32.45 -3.70 11.44
C GLY A 572 -31.83 -2.30 11.45
N ASN A 573 -30.58 -2.18 11.89
CA ASN A 573 -29.85 -0.92 11.89
C ASN A 573 -29.44 -0.52 10.47
N LEU A 574 -29.08 -1.46 9.59
CA LEU A 574 -28.86 -1.15 8.18
C LEU A 574 -30.13 -0.63 7.49
N LYS A 575 -31.28 -1.23 7.78
CA LYS A 575 -32.58 -0.74 7.28
C LYS A 575 -32.85 0.70 7.72
N LYS A 576 -32.60 1.04 8.99
CA LYS A 576 -32.79 2.40 9.52
C LYS A 576 -31.88 3.44 8.87
N GLU A 577 -30.73 3.06 8.33
CA GLU A 577 -29.88 4.02 7.59
C GLU A 577 -30.59 4.54 6.33
N LEU A 578 -31.55 3.79 5.75
CA LEU A 578 -32.35 4.26 4.62
C LEU A 578 -33.39 5.32 5.00
N ASP A 579 -33.71 5.49 6.29
CA ASP A 579 -34.65 6.50 6.79
C ASP A 579 -34.08 7.93 6.74
N TYR A 580 -32.75 8.08 6.62
CA TYR A 580 -32.15 9.40 6.42
C TYR A 580 -32.62 10.02 5.11
N PRO A 581 -32.85 11.35 5.06
CA PRO A 581 -33.38 12.02 3.88
C PRO A 581 -32.39 11.99 2.70
N PRO A 582 -32.88 12.10 1.45
CA PRO A 582 -32.02 12.24 0.28
C PRO A 582 -31.01 13.37 0.44
N GLY A 583 -29.76 13.09 0.10
CA GLY A 583 -28.63 14.02 0.21
C GLY A 583 -27.77 13.82 1.46
N TYR A 584 -28.24 13.01 2.43
CA TYR A 584 -27.48 12.69 3.65
C TYR A 584 -26.18 11.92 3.36
N PHE A 585 -26.12 11.13 2.30
CA PHE A 585 -24.97 10.28 1.98
C PHE A 585 -24.00 10.90 0.95
N ASN A 586 -24.19 12.18 0.63
CA ASN A 586 -23.29 12.92 -0.25
C ASN A 586 -21.89 13.12 0.37
N SER A 587 -21.77 13.17 1.70
CA SER A 587 -20.47 13.18 2.37
C SER A 587 -19.89 11.77 2.46
N GLN A 588 -18.59 11.64 2.16
CA GLN A 588 -17.86 10.37 2.29
C GLN A 588 -18.06 9.71 3.66
N LEU A 589 -17.94 10.49 4.74
CA LEU A 589 -17.98 9.95 6.10
C LEU A 589 -19.36 9.40 6.48
N GLN A 590 -20.43 9.96 5.92
CA GLN A 590 -21.80 9.58 6.26
C GLN A 590 -22.22 8.27 5.56
N ARG A 591 -21.60 7.92 4.44
CA ARG A 591 -21.97 6.73 3.63
C ARG A 591 -21.18 5.46 3.94
N ASN A 592 -20.16 5.51 4.79
CA ASN A 592 -19.27 4.38 5.07
C ASN A 592 -20.01 3.10 5.53
N ASN A 593 -21.11 3.22 6.28
CA ASN A 593 -21.91 2.05 6.68
C ASN A 593 -22.47 1.31 5.45
N LEU A 594 -23.02 2.04 4.47
CA LEU A 594 -23.58 1.44 3.25
C LEU A 594 -22.47 0.87 2.36
N GLU A 595 -21.37 1.60 2.22
CA GLU A 595 -20.19 1.17 1.44
C GLU A 595 -19.62 -0.15 1.99
N THR A 596 -19.43 -0.22 3.31
CA THR A 596 -18.87 -1.39 3.98
C THR A 596 -19.82 -2.58 3.89
N ALA A 597 -21.13 -2.38 4.00
CA ALA A 597 -22.11 -3.45 3.82
C ALA A 597 -22.05 -4.07 2.42
N LEU A 598 -21.98 -3.24 1.37
CA LEU A 598 -21.87 -3.72 -0.01
C LEU A 598 -20.52 -4.40 -0.29
N SER A 599 -19.43 -3.86 0.24
CA SER A 599 -18.09 -4.46 0.15
C SER A 599 -18.02 -5.82 0.84
N LEU A 600 -18.56 -5.93 2.06
CA LEU A 600 -18.67 -7.19 2.79
C LEU A 600 -19.51 -8.21 2.03
N THR A 601 -20.68 -7.80 1.52
CA THR A 601 -21.56 -8.68 0.74
C THR A 601 -20.78 -9.26 -0.46
N ALA A 602 -20.14 -8.39 -1.25
CA ALA A 602 -19.37 -8.84 -2.42
C ALA A 602 -18.20 -9.75 -2.03
N TRP A 603 -17.46 -9.43 -0.96
CA TRP A 603 -16.37 -10.26 -0.48
C TRP A 603 -16.83 -11.64 -0.01
N LEU A 604 -17.96 -11.72 0.71
CA LEU A 604 -18.54 -13.00 1.13
C LEU A 604 -19.01 -13.83 -0.06
N GLU A 605 -19.66 -13.21 -1.05
CA GLU A 605 -20.09 -13.86 -2.29
C GLU A 605 -18.90 -14.36 -3.13
N ASP A 606 -17.89 -13.52 -3.37
CA ASP A 606 -16.74 -13.82 -4.23
C ASP A 606 -15.91 -15.01 -3.73
N TYR A 607 -15.86 -15.19 -2.41
CA TYR A 607 -15.08 -16.22 -1.76
C TYR A 607 -15.93 -17.34 -1.14
N ASN A 608 -17.25 -17.32 -1.36
CA ASN A 608 -18.23 -18.26 -0.81
C ASN A 608 -18.05 -18.46 0.71
N LEU A 609 -18.05 -17.36 1.44
CA LEU A 609 -17.81 -17.31 2.87
C LEU A 609 -19.11 -17.15 3.66
N SER A 610 -19.17 -17.81 4.81
CA SER A 610 -20.15 -17.59 5.87
C SER A 610 -19.49 -17.89 7.22
N LEU A 611 -20.06 -17.36 8.31
CA LEU A 611 -19.63 -17.65 9.68
C LEU A 611 -20.13 -19.02 10.17
#